data_AF-A0A2J6TTX0-F1
#
_entry.id   AF-A0A2J6TTX0-F1
#
_cell.length_a   1.000
_cell.length_b   1.000
_cell.length_c   1.000
_cell.angle_alpha   90.00
_cell.angle_beta   90.00
_cell.angle_gamma   90.00
#
_symmetry.space_group_name_H-M   'P 1'
#
loop_
_entity.id
_entity.type
_entity.pdbx_description
1 polymer ?
#
loop_
_entity_poly.entity_id
_entity_poly.type
_entity_poly.pdbx_seq_one_letter_code
_entity_poly.pdbx_strand_id
1 'polypeptide(L)'
;MLTDKIRLSGSESNDIEDILSSSLGVIFPDDITNQHGDRDNNVIYLSPSFGPITLTLADPQGEDSRKLFSHFLWNAGLQLAEFIEEGDVQGRDWSVDGERVLELGAGTGLAGILAGLKGAREVVISDYPAPEVLENLRGNVERNFLSRRDKTGVGEVRVEGHEWGVLDDAFSKENKESFGRILVADCLWMPWQHLNLLKSIRCFMKEGGKAWVVAGFHTGRAKMRGFYEESVLVEAGLEIEKIWERNAEGEEREWVLDRGIEGVTERKRWLAIGILRRREG
;
A
#
# COMPACT_ATOMS: atom_id res chain seq x y z
N MET A 1 -0.72 -8.20 16.74
CA MET A 1 -0.20 -6.92 16.23
C MET A 1 0.00 -7.03 14.72
N LEU A 2 -0.14 -5.94 13.98
CA LEU A 2 -0.03 -5.90 12.50
C LEU A 2 1.29 -6.51 12.00
N THR A 3 2.39 -6.25 12.71
CA THR A 3 3.74 -6.73 12.34
C THR A 3 3.98 -8.21 12.66
N ASP A 4 3.13 -8.86 13.47
CA ASP A 4 3.29 -10.29 13.81
C ASP A 4 3.10 -11.20 12.59
N LYS A 5 2.54 -10.66 11.50
CA LYS A 5 2.31 -11.36 10.23
C LYS A 5 3.55 -11.39 9.33
N ILE A 6 4.66 -10.77 9.72
CA ILE A 6 5.87 -10.69 8.89
C ILE A 6 6.97 -11.60 9.40
N ARG A 7 7.60 -12.33 8.47
CA ARG A 7 8.83 -13.10 8.69
C ARG A 7 9.84 -12.78 7.58
N LEU A 8 11.11 -13.00 7.85
CA LEU A 8 12.18 -12.98 6.85
C LEU A 8 12.59 -14.42 6.53
N SER A 9 12.95 -14.71 5.27
CA SER A 9 13.30 -16.08 4.85
C SER A 9 14.67 -16.57 5.33
N GLY A 10 15.52 -15.69 5.87
CA GLY A 10 16.86 -16.01 6.35
C GLY A 10 16.86 -16.85 7.61
N SER A 11 17.96 -17.59 7.83
CA SER A 11 18.30 -18.07 9.18
C SER A 11 18.57 -16.86 10.08
N GLU A 12 18.34 -16.99 11.39
CA GLU A 12 18.81 -15.99 12.37
C GLU A 12 20.28 -15.68 12.08
N SER A 13 20.54 -14.44 11.66
CA SER A 13 21.88 -13.97 11.37
C SER A 13 22.61 -13.75 12.68
N ASN A 14 23.87 -14.19 12.74
CA ASN A 14 24.76 -13.88 13.85
C ASN A 14 25.51 -12.57 13.63
N ASP A 15 25.21 -11.84 12.54
CA ASP A 15 25.80 -10.53 12.32
C ASP A 15 25.32 -9.55 13.38
N ILE A 16 26.26 -8.75 13.88
CA ILE A 16 26.05 -7.87 15.03
C ILE A 16 24.96 -6.82 14.72
N GLU A 17 24.87 -6.38 13.46
CA GLU A 17 23.86 -5.42 13.01
C GLU A 17 22.44 -6.03 13.03
N ASP A 18 22.30 -7.30 12.64
CA ASP A 18 21.02 -8.01 12.64
C ASP A 18 20.57 -8.38 14.06
N ILE A 19 21.51 -8.81 14.91
CA ILE A 19 21.25 -9.03 16.35
C ILE A 19 20.83 -7.71 17.01
N LEU A 20 21.53 -6.61 16.71
CA LEU A 20 21.18 -5.30 17.25
C LEU A 20 19.77 -4.88 16.80
N SER A 21 19.50 -4.95 15.49
CA SER A 21 18.21 -4.57 14.89
C SER A 21 17.04 -5.39 15.44
N SER A 22 17.19 -6.71 15.54
CA SER A 22 16.18 -7.61 16.14
C SER A 22 16.02 -7.39 17.65
N SER A 23 17.08 -6.99 18.35
CA SER A 23 17.05 -6.66 19.79
C SER A 23 16.43 -5.29 20.08
N LEU A 24 16.36 -4.37 19.11
CA LEU A 24 15.77 -3.05 19.31
C LEU A 24 14.29 -3.14 19.75
N GLY A 25 13.53 -4.12 19.25
CA GLY A 25 12.15 -4.34 19.71
C GLY A 25 12.03 -4.86 21.15
N VAL A 26 13.09 -5.46 21.70
CA VAL A 26 13.18 -5.88 23.11
C VAL A 26 13.60 -4.72 24.00
N ILE A 27 14.53 -3.88 23.53
CA ILE A 27 15.08 -2.74 24.27
C ILE A 27 14.12 -1.54 24.26
N PHE A 28 13.41 -1.34 23.14
CA PHE A 28 12.44 -0.28 22.92
C PHE A 28 11.07 -0.87 22.57
N PRO A 29 10.37 -1.49 23.53
CA PRO A 29 9.07 -2.13 23.29
C PRO A 29 7.99 -1.15 22.80
N ASP A 30 8.21 0.14 23.02
CA ASP A 30 7.33 1.21 22.57
C ASP A 30 7.58 1.62 21.10
N ASP A 31 8.72 1.26 20.50
CA ASP A 31 9.03 1.50 19.09
C ASP A 31 8.57 0.32 18.22
N ILE A 32 8.08 0.62 17.02
CA ILE A 32 7.56 -0.40 16.11
C ILE A 32 8.27 -0.34 14.77
N THR A 33 8.59 -1.53 14.24
CA THR A 33 9.11 -1.69 12.88
C THR A 33 8.05 -1.23 11.88
N ASN A 34 8.37 -0.22 11.09
CA ASN A 34 7.48 0.38 10.09
C ASN A 34 7.82 0.03 8.64
N GLN A 35 9.06 -0.42 8.42
CA GLN A 35 9.60 -0.87 7.14
C GLN A 35 10.17 -2.29 7.31
N HIS A 36 9.81 -3.19 6.41
CA HIS A 36 10.15 -4.61 6.48
C HIS A 36 10.99 -5.03 5.28
N GLY A 37 11.97 -5.87 5.56
CA GLY A 37 12.88 -6.44 4.58
C GLY A 37 14.30 -5.89 4.69
N ASP A 38 15.22 -6.68 4.17
CA ASP A 38 16.63 -6.37 4.04
C ASP A 38 17.11 -6.76 2.63
N ARG A 39 18.41 -6.63 2.37
CA ARG A 39 18.99 -6.92 1.05
C ARG A 39 19.04 -8.41 0.73
N ASP A 40 19.14 -9.26 1.75
CA ASP A 40 19.58 -10.65 1.62
C ASP A 40 18.44 -11.66 1.81
N ASN A 41 17.30 -11.21 2.34
CA ASN A 41 16.17 -12.05 2.73
C ASN A 41 14.87 -11.61 2.06
N ASN A 42 14.05 -12.60 1.71
CA ASN A 42 12.68 -12.36 1.27
C ASN A 42 11.81 -11.95 2.46
N VAL A 43 10.88 -11.04 2.21
CA VAL A 43 9.81 -10.70 3.15
C VAL A 43 8.65 -11.68 2.95
N ILE A 44 8.21 -12.33 4.02
CA ILE A 44 7.12 -13.28 4.02
C ILE A 44 5.95 -12.70 4.80
N TYR A 45 4.85 -12.42 4.11
CA TYR A 45 3.57 -12.12 4.74
C TYR A 45 2.80 -13.42 5.00
N LEU A 46 2.44 -13.65 6.26
CA LEU A 46 1.69 -14.82 6.72
C LEU A 46 0.19 -14.58 6.56
N SER A 47 -0.33 -14.80 5.34
CA SER A 47 -1.76 -14.72 5.10
C SER A 47 -2.50 -15.87 5.78
N PRO A 48 -3.50 -15.61 6.64
CA PRO A 48 -4.35 -16.65 7.21
C PRO A 48 -5.19 -17.39 6.14
N SER A 49 -5.50 -16.73 5.02
CA SER A 49 -6.39 -17.27 3.99
C SER A 49 -5.64 -18.02 2.88
N PHE A 50 -4.42 -17.58 2.53
CA PHE A 50 -3.70 -18.03 1.34
C PHE A 50 -2.34 -18.67 1.63
N GLY A 51 -1.97 -18.76 2.91
CA GLY A 51 -0.65 -19.20 3.34
C GLY A 51 0.44 -18.15 3.08
N PRO A 52 1.72 -18.54 3.12
CA PRO A 52 2.82 -17.60 2.94
C PRO A 52 2.76 -16.87 1.58
N ILE A 53 2.96 -15.56 1.63
CA ILE A 53 3.15 -14.68 0.47
C ILE A 53 4.59 -14.18 0.50
N THR A 54 5.39 -14.60 -0.47
CA THR A 54 6.84 -14.34 -0.49
C THR A 54 7.16 -13.19 -1.44
N LEU A 55 7.80 -12.16 -0.90
CA LEU A 55 8.12 -10.92 -1.58
C LEU A 55 9.64 -10.68 -1.59
N THR A 56 10.16 -10.25 -2.72
CA THR A 56 11.48 -9.63 -2.87
C THR A 56 11.33 -8.11 -2.91
N LEU A 57 12.41 -7.42 -2.57
CA LEU A 57 12.50 -5.96 -2.60
C LEU A 57 13.25 -5.53 -3.87
N ALA A 58 12.87 -4.39 -4.45
CA ALA A 58 13.61 -3.84 -5.58
C ALA A 58 15.02 -3.40 -5.12
N ASP A 59 16.05 -3.61 -5.96
CA ASP A 59 17.39 -3.07 -5.74
C ASP A 59 17.59 -1.83 -6.63
N PRO A 60 17.22 -0.62 -6.16
CA PRO A 60 17.28 0.60 -6.95
C PRO A 60 18.72 0.94 -7.37
N GLN A 61 18.94 0.95 -8.68
CA GLN A 61 20.23 1.30 -9.28
C GLN A 61 20.33 2.83 -9.44
N GLY A 62 21.02 3.50 -8.53
CA GLY A 62 21.26 4.95 -8.57
C GLY A 62 20.47 5.76 -7.55
N GLU A 63 20.83 7.03 -7.36
CA GLU A 63 20.25 7.89 -6.31
C GLU A 63 18.77 8.21 -6.54
N ASP A 64 18.35 8.38 -7.79
CA ASP A 64 16.97 8.78 -8.09
C ASP A 64 15.98 7.65 -7.86
N SER A 65 16.32 6.41 -8.23
CA SER A 65 15.51 5.22 -7.89
C SER A 65 15.50 4.93 -6.39
N ARG A 66 16.61 5.20 -5.67
CA ARG A 66 16.66 5.02 -4.19
C ARG A 66 15.71 5.94 -3.45
N LYS A 67 15.50 7.16 -3.97
CA LYS A 67 14.55 8.12 -3.40
C LYS A 67 13.10 7.65 -3.48
N LEU A 68 12.79 6.62 -4.28
CA LEU A 68 11.42 6.11 -4.43
C LEU A 68 11.01 5.14 -3.31
N PHE A 69 11.93 4.70 -2.45
CA PHE A 69 11.65 3.82 -1.29
C PHE A 69 10.90 2.51 -1.61
N SER A 70 10.94 2.05 -2.86
CA SER A 70 10.36 0.78 -3.33
C SER A 70 11.09 -0.48 -2.84
N HIS A 71 12.14 -0.29 -2.04
CA HIS A 71 12.99 -1.34 -1.48
C HIS A 71 12.56 -1.77 -0.06
N PHE A 72 11.36 -1.39 0.40
CA PHE A 72 10.78 -1.87 1.66
C PHE A 72 9.30 -2.20 1.50
N LEU A 73 8.82 -3.13 2.32
CA LEU A 73 7.40 -3.28 2.59
C LEU A 73 7.01 -2.42 3.80
N TRP A 74 6.05 -1.51 3.62
CA TRP A 74 5.60 -0.59 4.65
C TRP A 74 4.35 -1.10 5.38
N ASN A 75 4.16 -0.69 6.65
CA ASN A 75 2.99 -1.08 7.45
C ASN A 75 1.65 -0.73 6.78
N ALA A 76 1.59 0.34 5.98
CA ALA A 76 0.40 0.67 5.21
C ALA A 76 -0.03 -0.44 4.23
N GLY A 77 0.94 -1.10 3.58
CA GLY A 77 0.68 -2.23 2.68
C GLY A 77 0.18 -3.46 3.44
N LEU A 78 0.71 -3.70 4.65
CA LEU A 78 0.21 -4.76 5.55
C LEU A 78 -1.24 -4.50 5.96
N GLN A 79 -1.56 -3.27 6.31
CA GLN A 79 -2.91 -2.92 6.77
C GLN A 79 -3.93 -3.02 5.64
N LEU A 80 -3.59 -2.61 4.41
CA LEU A 80 -4.45 -2.85 3.25
C LEU A 80 -4.64 -4.34 2.96
N ALA A 81 -3.57 -5.14 3.04
CA ALA A 81 -3.67 -6.59 2.87
C ALA A 81 -4.60 -7.21 3.91
N GLU A 82 -4.52 -6.80 5.17
CA GLU A 82 -5.43 -7.24 6.24
C GLU A 82 -6.89 -6.88 5.94
N PHE A 83 -7.15 -5.63 5.54
CA PHE A 83 -8.51 -5.20 5.19
C PHE A 83 -9.09 -5.99 4.00
N ILE A 84 -8.30 -6.20 2.95
CA ILE A 84 -8.72 -7.02 1.79
C ILE A 84 -9.05 -8.44 2.22
N GLU A 85 -8.23 -9.05 3.08
CA GLU A 85 -8.47 -10.40 3.58
C GLU A 85 -9.72 -10.50 4.46
N GLU A 86 -9.97 -9.50 5.32
CA GLU A 86 -11.20 -9.39 6.09
C GLU A 86 -12.42 -9.36 5.17
N GLY A 87 -12.37 -8.56 4.10
CA GLY A 87 -13.51 -8.35 3.20
C GLY A 87 -14.65 -7.60 3.91
N ASP A 88 -15.89 -7.99 3.65
CA ASP A 88 -17.08 -7.31 4.19
C ASP A 88 -17.38 -7.74 5.64
N VAL A 89 -16.64 -7.18 6.58
CA VAL A 89 -16.77 -7.48 8.02
C VAL A 89 -17.20 -6.23 8.79
N GLN A 90 -18.19 -6.40 9.68
CA GLN A 90 -18.66 -5.36 10.61
C GLN A 90 -19.11 -4.07 9.92
N GLY A 91 -19.69 -4.16 8.72
CA GLY A 91 -20.19 -3.01 7.97
C GLY A 91 -19.10 -2.17 7.30
N ARG A 92 -17.85 -2.66 7.26
CA ARG A 92 -16.77 -2.08 6.44
C ARG A 92 -16.71 -2.84 5.12
N ASP A 93 -16.88 -2.11 4.01
CA ASP A 93 -16.80 -2.64 2.65
C ASP A 93 -15.33 -2.64 2.20
N TRP A 94 -14.64 -3.74 2.52
CA TRP A 94 -13.28 -4.01 2.04
C TRP A 94 -13.25 -5.13 0.99
N SER A 95 -14.41 -5.48 0.43
CA SER A 95 -14.47 -6.48 -0.63
C SER A 95 -13.86 -5.94 -1.92
N VAL A 96 -13.12 -6.84 -2.56
CA VAL A 96 -12.58 -6.69 -3.92
C VAL A 96 -13.17 -7.76 -4.85
N ASP A 97 -14.08 -8.61 -4.37
CA ASP A 97 -14.61 -9.74 -5.13
C ASP A 97 -15.34 -9.27 -6.40
N GLY A 98 -14.98 -9.85 -7.54
CA GLY A 98 -15.49 -9.48 -8.86
C GLY A 98 -15.11 -8.06 -9.35
N GLU A 99 -14.40 -7.27 -8.55
CA GLU A 99 -14.02 -5.91 -8.90
C GLU A 99 -12.80 -5.84 -9.82
N ARG A 100 -12.68 -4.71 -10.50
CA ARG A 100 -11.44 -4.33 -11.19
C ARG A 100 -10.64 -3.42 -10.26
N VAL A 101 -9.41 -3.80 -9.94
CA VAL A 101 -8.58 -3.18 -8.89
C VAL A 101 -7.32 -2.58 -9.50
N LEU A 102 -6.97 -1.36 -9.09
CA LEU A 102 -5.70 -0.71 -9.42
C LEU A 102 -4.92 -0.44 -8.14
N GLU A 103 -3.68 -0.89 -8.04
CA GLU A 103 -2.75 -0.45 -7.00
C GLU A 103 -1.82 0.62 -7.58
N LEU A 104 -1.75 1.79 -6.94
CA LEU A 104 -0.86 2.89 -7.31
C LEU A 104 0.30 2.97 -6.31
N GLY A 105 1.54 2.99 -6.80
CA GLY A 105 2.72 3.03 -5.93
C GLY A 105 2.87 1.75 -5.12
N ALA A 106 2.83 0.62 -5.82
CA ALA A 106 2.71 -0.70 -5.22
C ALA A 106 3.90 -1.15 -4.35
N GLY A 107 5.11 -0.63 -4.60
CA GLY A 107 6.34 -1.07 -3.95
C GLY A 107 6.59 -2.56 -4.20
N THR A 108 6.26 -3.39 -3.20
CA THR A 108 6.35 -4.86 -3.32
C THR A 108 5.12 -5.51 -3.96
N GLY A 109 3.99 -4.80 -4.05
CA GLY A 109 2.73 -5.26 -4.64
C GLY A 109 1.89 -6.15 -3.73
N LEU A 110 2.10 -6.08 -2.40
CA LEU A 110 1.40 -6.97 -1.47
C LEU A 110 -0.12 -6.81 -1.56
N ALA A 111 -0.64 -5.58 -1.54
CA ALA A 111 -2.09 -5.36 -1.50
C ALA A 111 -2.76 -5.82 -2.80
N GLY A 112 -2.17 -5.53 -3.97
CA GLY A 112 -2.64 -6.02 -5.26
C GLY A 112 -2.57 -7.54 -5.40
N ILE A 113 -1.49 -8.18 -4.92
CA ILE A 113 -1.38 -9.64 -4.88
C ILE A 113 -2.53 -10.24 -4.06
N LEU A 114 -2.79 -9.71 -2.87
CA LEU A 114 -3.88 -10.18 -2.03
C LEU A 114 -5.25 -9.93 -2.68
N ALA A 115 -5.43 -8.79 -3.35
CA ALA A 115 -6.67 -8.51 -4.06
C ALA A 115 -6.96 -9.55 -5.14
N GLY A 116 -5.95 -9.93 -5.93
CA GLY A 116 -6.08 -10.96 -6.96
C GLY A 116 -6.36 -12.35 -6.39
N LEU A 117 -5.79 -12.69 -5.23
CA LEU A 117 -6.08 -13.93 -4.53
C LEU A 117 -7.48 -13.94 -3.88
N LYS A 118 -8.02 -12.77 -3.57
CA LYS A 118 -9.31 -12.57 -2.88
C LYS A 118 -10.49 -12.35 -3.83
N GLY A 119 -10.37 -12.77 -5.09
CA GLY A 119 -11.51 -12.80 -6.02
C GLY A 119 -11.70 -11.55 -6.87
N ALA A 120 -10.79 -10.57 -6.82
CA ALA A 120 -10.81 -9.49 -7.80
C ALA A 120 -10.79 -10.06 -9.23
N ARG A 121 -11.65 -9.55 -10.11
CA ARG A 121 -11.75 -10.06 -11.49
C ARG A 121 -10.46 -9.79 -12.27
N GLU A 122 -9.92 -8.58 -12.10
CA GLU A 122 -8.64 -8.17 -12.68
C GLU A 122 -7.98 -7.17 -11.72
N VAL A 123 -6.67 -7.33 -11.53
CA VAL A 123 -5.82 -6.43 -10.76
C VAL A 123 -4.69 -5.91 -11.64
N VAL A 124 -4.56 -4.59 -11.68
CA VAL A 124 -3.39 -3.92 -12.22
C VAL A 124 -2.56 -3.40 -11.05
N ILE A 125 -1.35 -3.92 -10.92
CA ILE A 125 -0.38 -3.45 -9.92
C ILE A 125 0.57 -2.49 -10.61
N SER A 126 0.56 -1.22 -10.20
CA SER A 126 1.33 -0.17 -10.87
C SER A 126 2.29 0.58 -9.95
N ASP A 127 3.42 0.96 -10.52
CA ASP A 127 4.45 1.77 -9.87
C ASP A 127 5.19 2.62 -10.91
N TYR A 128 6.09 3.48 -10.46
CA TYR A 128 6.92 4.33 -11.32
C TYR A 128 7.60 3.47 -12.41
N PRO A 129 7.67 3.95 -13.68
CA PRO A 129 8.16 3.18 -14.82
C PRO A 129 9.70 3.00 -14.83
N ALA A 130 10.25 2.48 -13.73
CA ALA A 130 11.64 2.07 -13.60
C ALA A 130 11.76 0.54 -13.81
N PRO A 131 12.63 0.07 -14.71
CA PRO A 131 12.77 -1.36 -15.02
C PRO A 131 12.95 -2.25 -13.78
N GLU A 132 13.80 -1.85 -12.84
CA GLU A 132 14.12 -2.61 -11.63
C GLU A 132 12.92 -2.76 -10.67
N VAL A 133 12.06 -1.73 -10.59
CA VAL A 133 10.84 -1.76 -9.77
C VAL A 133 9.82 -2.70 -10.42
N LEU A 134 9.59 -2.54 -11.72
CA LEU A 134 8.61 -3.35 -12.46
C LEU A 134 9.05 -4.81 -12.59
N GLU A 135 10.34 -5.09 -12.74
CA GLU A 135 10.88 -6.45 -12.76
C GLU A 135 10.68 -7.15 -11.41
N ASN A 136 11.00 -6.48 -10.30
CA ASN A 136 10.75 -7.03 -8.97
C ASN A 136 9.25 -7.29 -8.72
N LEU A 137 8.38 -6.35 -9.09
CA LEU A 137 6.93 -6.51 -8.99
C LEU A 137 6.43 -7.71 -9.79
N ARG A 138 6.90 -7.89 -11.04
CA ARG A 138 6.56 -9.06 -11.87
C ARG A 138 7.03 -10.35 -11.22
N GLY A 139 8.24 -10.38 -10.68
CA GLY A 139 8.76 -11.53 -9.93
C GLY A 139 7.92 -11.88 -8.69
N ASN A 140 7.45 -10.86 -7.95
CA ASN A 140 6.56 -11.04 -6.81
C ASN A 140 5.20 -11.60 -7.21
N VAL A 141 4.59 -11.08 -8.29
CA VAL A 141 3.34 -11.62 -8.83
C VAL A 141 3.54 -13.06 -9.29
N GLU A 142 4.56 -13.33 -10.11
CA GLU A 142 4.81 -14.68 -10.62
C GLU A 142 4.98 -15.70 -9.47
N ARG A 143 5.86 -15.41 -8.51
CA ARG A 143 6.13 -16.29 -7.36
C ARG A 143 4.87 -16.66 -6.57
N ASN A 144 3.94 -15.71 -6.41
CA ASN A 144 2.74 -15.91 -5.61
C ASN A 144 1.56 -16.46 -6.39
N PHE A 145 1.61 -16.48 -7.72
CA PHE A 145 0.52 -16.99 -8.55
C PHE A 145 0.86 -18.31 -9.26
N LEU A 146 2.14 -18.64 -9.50
CA LEU A 146 2.57 -19.85 -10.24
C LEU A 146 1.84 -21.14 -9.82
N SER A 147 1.71 -21.41 -8.52
CA SER A 147 1.03 -22.61 -7.98
C SER A 147 -0.46 -22.43 -7.71
N ARG A 148 -1.00 -21.23 -7.98
CA ARG A 148 -2.37 -20.81 -7.65
C ARG A 148 -3.22 -20.47 -8.88
N ARG A 149 -2.64 -20.39 -10.09
CA ARG A 149 -3.35 -19.99 -11.33
C ARG A 149 -4.55 -20.86 -11.68
N ASP A 150 -4.50 -22.16 -11.40
CA ASP A 150 -5.59 -23.09 -11.73
C ASP A 150 -6.69 -23.16 -10.64
N LYS A 151 -6.57 -22.37 -9.57
CA LYS A 151 -7.58 -22.35 -8.50
C LYS A 151 -8.73 -21.44 -8.89
N THR A 152 -9.95 -21.93 -8.66
CA THR A 152 -11.16 -21.12 -8.82
C THR A 152 -11.13 -19.91 -7.87
N GLY A 153 -11.57 -18.75 -8.35
CA GLY A 153 -11.61 -17.51 -7.56
C GLY A 153 -10.31 -16.69 -7.53
N VAL A 154 -9.29 -17.06 -8.30
CA VAL A 154 -8.07 -16.23 -8.47
C VAL A 154 -8.22 -15.36 -9.72
N GLY A 155 -8.04 -14.04 -9.55
CA GLY A 155 -8.13 -13.03 -10.61
C GLY A 155 -6.96 -12.99 -11.57
N GLU A 156 -7.15 -12.32 -12.70
CA GLU A 156 -6.04 -11.90 -13.57
C GLU A 156 -5.22 -10.80 -12.87
N VAL A 157 -3.90 -10.96 -12.79
CA VAL A 157 -3.01 -9.96 -12.20
C VAL A 157 -1.90 -9.61 -13.17
N ARG A 158 -1.76 -8.32 -13.46
CA ARG A 158 -0.68 -7.80 -14.31
C ARG A 158 0.02 -6.60 -13.68
N VAL A 159 1.24 -6.35 -14.14
CA VAL A 159 2.10 -5.26 -13.65
C VAL A 159 2.30 -4.24 -14.76
N GLU A 160 2.06 -2.97 -14.45
CA GLU A 160 2.19 -1.86 -15.40
C GLU A 160 3.02 -0.70 -14.81
N GLY A 161 3.73 0.02 -15.68
CA GLY A 161 4.40 1.26 -15.30
C GLY A 161 3.44 2.43 -15.38
N HIS A 162 3.33 3.20 -14.30
CA HIS A 162 2.48 4.40 -14.23
C HIS A 162 3.13 5.49 -13.38
N GLU A 163 3.46 6.62 -13.99
CA GLU A 163 3.87 7.83 -13.28
C GLU A 163 2.63 8.64 -12.88
N TRP A 164 2.51 9.00 -11.60
CA TRP A 164 1.34 9.73 -11.12
C TRP A 164 1.15 11.05 -11.87
N GLY A 165 -0.11 11.36 -12.23
CA GLY A 165 -0.46 12.57 -12.98
C GLY A 165 -0.22 12.50 -14.49
N VAL A 166 0.47 11.47 -15.01
CA VAL A 166 0.55 11.23 -16.46
C VAL A 166 -0.74 10.53 -16.90
N LEU A 167 -1.58 11.20 -17.69
CA LEU A 167 -2.92 10.69 -18.03
C LEU A 167 -3.17 10.58 -19.55
N ASP A 168 -2.20 10.96 -20.37
CA ASP A 168 -2.32 11.01 -21.84
C ASP A 168 -1.65 9.83 -22.55
N ASP A 169 -1.04 8.90 -21.81
CA ASP A 169 -0.44 7.69 -22.37
C ASP A 169 -1.50 6.62 -22.71
N ALA A 170 -1.06 5.54 -23.35
CA ALA A 170 -1.95 4.46 -23.78
C ALA A 170 -2.64 3.78 -22.58
N PHE A 171 -1.88 3.50 -21.52
CA PHE A 171 -2.39 2.88 -20.30
C PHE A 171 -3.52 3.72 -19.67
N SER A 172 -3.29 5.01 -19.50
CA SER A 172 -4.24 5.93 -18.88
C SER A 172 -5.53 6.09 -19.70
N LYS A 173 -5.39 6.17 -21.02
CA LYS A 173 -6.54 6.27 -21.94
C LYS A 173 -7.37 4.99 -21.96
N GLU A 174 -6.73 3.83 -21.98
CA GLU A 174 -7.41 2.53 -22.00
C GLU A 174 -8.15 2.26 -20.68
N ASN A 175 -7.56 2.66 -19.55
CA ASN A 175 -8.05 2.28 -18.22
C ASN A 175 -8.85 3.40 -17.53
N LYS A 176 -9.21 4.46 -18.25
CA LYS A 176 -9.97 5.59 -17.72
C LYS A 176 -11.31 5.15 -17.13
N GLU A 177 -11.62 5.61 -15.91
CA GLU A 177 -12.88 5.37 -15.19
C GLU A 177 -13.30 3.89 -15.09
N SER A 178 -12.35 2.97 -14.96
CA SER A 178 -12.60 1.53 -15.10
C SER A 178 -12.46 0.71 -13.81
N PHE A 179 -11.88 1.29 -12.75
CA PHE A 179 -11.55 0.57 -11.52
C PHE A 179 -12.54 0.86 -10.39
N GLY A 180 -13.11 -0.19 -9.80
CA GLY A 180 -14.01 -0.06 -8.64
C GLY A 180 -13.30 0.08 -7.31
N ARG A 181 -12.04 -0.36 -7.26
CA ARG A 181 -11.15 -0.19 -6.10
C ARG A 181 -9.80 0.34 -6.56
N ILE A 182 -9.33 1.39 -5.89
CA ILE A 182 -7.96 1.89 -6.05
C ILE A 182 -7.25 1.75 -4.71
N LEU A 183 -6.12 1.07 -4.69
CA LEU A 183 -5.31 0.80 -3.52
C LEU A 183 -4.11 1.75 -3.52
N VAL A 184 -3.88 2.43 -2.40
CA VAL A 184 -2.76 3.36 -2.22
C VAL A 184 -2.15 3.13 -0.85
N ALA A 185 -0.96 2.51 -0.80
CA ALA A 185 -0.21 2.25 0.42
C ALA A 185 1.00 3.17 0.51
N ASP A 186 1.08 3.95 1.58
CA ASP A 186 2.23 4.79 1.97
C ASP A 186 2.76 5.75 0.90
N CYS A 187 1.88 6.31 0.07
CA CYS A 187 2.27 7.21 -1.03
C CYS A 187 2.28 8.71 -0.65
N LEU A 188 2.02 9.06 0.62
CA LEU A 188 1.77 10.46 1.03
C LEU A 188 2.99 11.22 1.58
N TRP A 189 4.19 10.62 1.54
CA TRP A 189 5.41 11.24 2.07
C TRP A 189 6.02 12.34 1.17
N MET A 190 5.57 12.46 -0.09
CA MET A 190 5.94 13.50 -1.05
C MET A 190 4.82 14.53 -1.25
N PRO A 191 4.76 15.64 -0.48
CA PRO A 191 3.70 16.64 -0.62
C PRO A 191 3.52 17.19 -2.04
N TRP A 192 4.63 17.37 -2.76
CA TRP A 192 4.62 17.90 -4.14
C TRP A 192 4.01 16.93 -5.16
N GLN A 193 3.83 15.65 -4.82
CA GLN A 193 3.20 14.65 -5.68
C GLN A 193 1.71 14.40 -5.35
N HIS A 194 1.18 14.95 -4.25
CA HIS A 194 -0.20 14.70 -3.81
C HIS A 194 -1.23 15.02 -4.90
N LEU A 195 -1.08 16.15 -5.59
CA LEU A 195 -1.99 16.54 -6.66
C LEU A 195 -1.93 15.58 -7.86
N ASN A 196 -0.73 15.09 -8.21
CA ASN A 196 -0.56 14.13 -9.29
C ASN A 196 -1.19 12.77 -8.93
N LEU A 197 -1.00 12.32 -7.70
CA LEU A 197 -1.64 11.11 -7.18
C LEU A 197 -3.17 11.24 -7.18
N LEU A 198 -3.73 12.35 -6.70
CA LEU A 198 -5.17 12.61 -6.73
C LEU A 198 -5.74 12.64 -8.16
N LYS A 199 -5.01 13.24 -9.11
CA LYS A 199 -5.38 13.20 -10.55
C LYS A 199 -5.46 11.78 -11.08
N SER A 200 -4.48 10.93 -10.77
CA SER A 200 -4.50 9.51 -11.14
C SER A 200 -5.67 8.77 -10.48
N ILE A 201 -5.86 8.92 -9.16
CA ILE A 201 -6.99 8.33 -8.44
C ILE A 201 -8.31 8.71 -9.13
N ARG A 202 -8.53 10.00 -9.41
CA ARG A 202 -9.77 10.47 -10.04
C ARG A 202 -9.94 9.94 -11.46
N CYS A 203 -8.88 9.92 -12.27
CA CYS A 203 -8.92 9.50 -13.67
C CYS A 203 -9.32 8.02 -13.79
N PHE A 204 -8.80 7.17 -12.92
CA PHE A 204 -8.95 5.71 -13.00
C PHE A 204 -10.20 5.17 -12.30
N MET A 205 -10.68 5.84 -11.26
CA MET A 205 -11.82 5.37 -10.45
C MET A 205 -13.09 5.32 -11.30
N LYS A 206 -13.89 4.26 -11.31
CA LYS A 206 -15.20 4.22 -11.97
C LYS A 206 -16.26 4.98 -11.16
N GLU A 207 -17.45 5.19 -11.72
CA GLU A 207 -18.62 5.67 -10.95
C GLU A 207 -18.98 4.69 -9.82
N GLY A 208 -19.18 5.20 -8.61
CA GLY A 208 -19.35 4.37 -7.40
C GLY A 208 -18.08 3.64 -6.93
N GLY A 209 -16.94 3.85 -7.60
CA GLY A 209 -15.65 3.33 -7.15
C GLY A 209 -15.14 4.01 -5.88
N LYS A 210 -14.21 3.35 -5.19
CA LYS A 210 -13.57 3.86 -3.97
C LYS A 210 -12.05 3.75 -4.06
N ALA A 211 -11.36 4.74 -3.51
CA ALA A 211 -9.92 4.65 -3.26
C ALA A 211 -9.66 4.45 -1.78
N TRP A 212 -8.90 3.41 -1.44
CA TRP A 212 -8.42 3.13 -0.10
C TRP A 212 -6.98 3.62 0.02
N VAL A 213 -6.81 4.68 0.80
CA VAL A 213 -5.55 5.36 1.00
C VAL A 213 -5.10 5.12 2.43
N VAL A 214 -4.06 4.32 2.61
CA VAL A 214 -3.45 4.04 3.91
C VAL A 214 -2.04 4.62 3.92
N ALA A 215 -1.70 5.41 4.93
CA ALA A 215 -0.37 6.00 5.02
C ALA A 215 0.09 6.15 6.48
N GLY A 216 1.38 5.93 6.72
CA GLY A 216 1.98 6.03 8.05
C GLY A 216 2.48 7.43 8.38
N PHE A 217 2.48 7.77 9.67
CA PHE A 217 3.01 9.06 10.14
C PHE A 217 4.54 9.07 10.31
N HIS A 218 5.27 8.14 9.70
CA HIS A 218 6.72 8.03 9.84
C HIS A 218 7.45 9.29 9.29
N THR A 219 6.91 9.91 8.23
CA THR A 219 7.36 11.22 7.71
C THR A 219 6.68 12.44 8.36
N GLY A 220 5.70 12.21 9.25
CA GLY A 220 4.99 13.21 10.03
C GLY A 220 3.72 13.74 9.37
N ARG A 221 2.71 14.06 10.20
CA ARG A 221 1.38 14.53 9.78
C ARG A 221 1.41 15.73 8.82
N ALA A 222 2.32 16.67 9.04
CA ALA A 222 2.45 17.87 8.21
C ALA A 222 2.76 17.55 6.74
N LYS A 223 3.44 16.42 6.45
CA LYS A 223 3.76 16.00 5.08
C LYS A 223 2.55 15.43 4.35
N MET A 224 1.62 14.77 5.06
CA MET A 224 0.51 14.05 4.44
C MET A 224 -0.84 14.78 4.53
N ARG A 225 -1.06 15.63 5.54
CA ARG A 225 -2.40 16.20 5.81
C ARG A 225 -2.97 17.01 4.64
N GLY A 226 -2.10 17.64 3.83
CA GLY A 226 -2.50 18.44 2.67
C GLY A 226 -3.25 17.63 1.61
N PHE A 227 -2.99 16.32 1.52
CA PHE A 227 -3.71 15.40 0.65
C PHE A 227 -5.21 15.32 0.97
N TYR A 228 -5.57 15.52 2.24
CA TYR A 228 -6.94 15.43 2.76
C TYR A 228 -7.60 16.79 2.94
N GLU A 229 -6.97 17.89 2.51
CA GLU A 229 -7.60 19.21 2.56
C GLU A 229 -8.81 19.26 1.61
N GLU A 230 -9.94 19.73 2.12
CA GLU A 230 -11.20 19.73 1.37
C GLU A 230 -11.06 20.46 0.03
N SER A 231 -10.44 21.64 0.00
CA SER A 231 -10.23 22.41 -1.23
C SER A 231 -9.43 21.65 -2.28
N VAL A 232 -8.41 20.89 -1.86
CA VAL A 232 -7.56 20.09 -2.76
C VAL A 232 -8.36 18.92 -3.34
N LEU A 233 -9.17 18.26 -2.52
CA LEU A 233 -10.02 17.16 -2.95
C LEU A 233 -11.14 17.63 -3.89
N VAL A 234 -11.78 18.77 -3.59
CA VAL A 234 -12.79 19.40 -4.46
C VAL A 234 -12.21 19.69 -5.83
N GLU A 235 -11.02 20.30 -5.90
CA GLU A 235 -10.35 20.60 -7.17
C GLU A 235 -10.03 19.33 -7.96
N ALA A 236 -9.67 18.24 -7.27
CA ALA A 236 -9.46 16.92 -7.86
C ALA A 236 -10.75 16.16 -8.21
N GLY A 237 -11.94 16.70 -7.91
CA GLY A 237 -13.23 16.03 -8.15
C GLY A 237 -13.47 14.80 -7.25
N LEU A 238 -12.89 14.82 -6.06
CA LEU A 238 -12.96 13.76 -5.05
C LEU A 238 -13.52 14.33 -3.73
N GLU A 239 -13.97 13.44 -2.87
CA GLU A 239 -14.32 13.76 -1.49
C GLU A 239 -14.00 12.59 -0.56
N ILE A 240 -13.82 12.90 0.73
CA ILE A 240 -13.61 11.88 1.77
C ILE A 240 -14.97 11.25 2.08
N GLU A 241 -15.09 9.95 1.83
CA GLU A 241 -16.20 9.16 2.36
C GLU A 241 -16.00 8.89 3.85
N LYS A 242 -14.77 8.53 4.25
CA LYS A 242 -14.41 8.27 5.64
C LYS A 242 -12.90 8.45 5.86
N ILE A 243 -12.50 8.98 7.01
CA ILE A 243 -11.09 9.02 7.43
C ILE A 243 -10.95 8.84 8.94
N TRP A 244 -9.98 8.05 9.37
CA TRP A 244 -9.64 7.81 10.78
C TRP A 244 -8.17 7.41 10.90
N GLU A 245 -7.70 7.23 12.13
CA GLU A 245 -6.37 6.70 12.41
C GLU A 245 -6.49 5.34 13.10
N ARG A 246 -5.61 4.39 12.75
CA ARG A 246 -5.56 3.05 13.34
C ARG A 246 -4.13 2.68 13.69
N ASN A 247 -3.89 2.14 14.89
CA ASN A 247 -2.56 1.67 15.28
C ASN A 247 -2.34 0.18 14.97
N ALA A 248 -1.12 -0.30 15.18
CA ALA A 248 -0.73 -1.69 14.91
C ALA A 248 -1.42 -2.72 15.82
N GLU A 249 -1.98 -2.29 16.95
CA GLU A 249 -2.80 -3.11 17.86
C GLU A 249 -4.26 -3.18 17.41
N GLY A 250 -4.66 -2.34 16.45
CA GLY A 250 -6.01 -2.26 15.91
C GLY A 250 -6.92 -1.27 16.63
N GLU A 251 -6.37 -0.45 17.54
CA GLU A 251 -7.09 0.65 18.17
C GLU A 251 -7.29 1.78 17.17
N GLU A 252 -8.46 2.40 17.22
CA GLU A 252 -8.87 3.45 16.29
C GLU A 252 -9.10 4.77 17.02
N ARG A 253 -8.78 5.88 16.35
CA ARG A 253 -9.07 7.23 16.83
C ARG A 253 -9.47 8.14 15.67
N GLU A 254 -10.11 9.25 16.02
CA GLU A 254 -10.50 10.26 15.03
C GLU A 254 -9.29 10.89 14.35
N TRP A 255 -9.42 11.11 13.04
CA TRP A 255 -8.47 11.89 12.25
C TRP A 255 -8.56 13.37 12.61
N VAL A 256 -7.40 14.02 12.75
CA VAL A 256 -7.30 15.47 12.92
C VAL A 256 -6.24 16.03 11.98
N LEU A 257 -6.47 17.24 11.45
CA LEU A 257 -5.50 17.95 10.61
C LEU A 257 -4.25 18.40 11.38
N ASP A 258 -4.39 18.59 12.68
CA ASP A 258 -3.31 18.96 13.57
C ASP A 258 -3.52 18.32 14.94
N ARG A 259 -2.51 17.60 15.43
CA ARG A 259 -2.48 16.99 16.77
C ARG A 259 -1.43 17.67 17.67
N GLY A 260 -0.86 18.79 17.22
CA GLY A 260 0.28 19.42 17.86
C GLY A 260 1.56 18.62 17.66
N ILE A 261 2.40 18.58 18.69
CA ILE A 261 3.68 17.86 18.64
C ILE A 261 3.43 16.38 18.94
N GLU A 262 3.63 15.54 17.94
CA GLU A 262 3.54 14.08 18.07
C GLU A 262 4.94 13.48 18.28
N GLY A 263 5.09 12.65 19.32
CA GLY A 263 6.33 11.91 19.56
C GLY A 263 6.67 11.00 18.38
N VAL A 264 7.93 10.99 17.96
CA VAL A 264 8.38 10.24 16.76
C VAL A 264 8.13 8.73 16.91
N THR A 265 8.37 8.17 18.10
CA THR A 265 8.13 6.75 18.40
C THR A 265 6.63 6.44 18.38
N GLU A 266 5.81 7.25 19.05
CA GLU A 266 4.37 7.02 19.15
C GLU A 266 3.68 7.14 17.78
N ARG A 267 3.98 8.19 17.01
CA ARG A 267 3.30 8.43 15.73
C ARG A 267 3.55 7.33 14.70
N LYS A 268 4.72 6.67 14.72
CA LYS A 268 5.04 5.56 13.81
C LYS A 268 4.10 4.36 13.97
N ARG A 269 3.46 4.23 15.13
CA ARG A 269 2.49 3.16 15.41
C ARG A 269 1.16 3.36 14.71
N TRP A 270 0.85 4.59 14.30
CA TRP A 270 -0.43 4.96 13.73
C TRP A 270 -0.36 5.06 12.20
N LEU A 271 -1.46 4.68 11.56
CA LEU A 271 -1.72 4.84 10.15
C LEU A 271 -2.97 5.72 9.98
N ALA A 272 -2.95 6.64 9.02
CA ALA A 272 -4.16 7.27 8.52
C ALA A 272 -4.85 6.30 7.54
N ILE A 273 -6.14 6.05 7.75
CA ILE A 273 -6.98 5.23 6.87
C ILE A 273 -8.02 6.16 6.24
N GLY A 274 -7.89 6.40 4.93
CA GLY A 274 -8.81 7.24 4.16
C GLY A 274 -9.54 6.43 3.10
N ILE A 275 -10.85 6.69 2.96
CA ILE A 275 -11.68 6.20 1.86
C ILE A 275 -12.12 7.44 1.08
N LEU A 276 -11.67 7.55 -0.17
CA LEU A 276 -12.10 8.59 -1.10
C LEU A 276 -13.11 8.03 -2.09
N ARG A 277 -14.07 8.86 -2.48
CA ARG A 277 -15.00 8.59 -3.57
C ARG A 277 -15.04 9.76 -4.54
N ARG A 278 -15.60 9.53 -5.73
CA ARG A 278 -15.92 10.62 -6.66
C ARG A 278 -16.90 11.58 -6.00
N ARG A 279 -16.67 12.87 -6.18
CA ARG A 279 -17.66 13.89 -5.82
C ARG A 279 -18.80 13.85 -6.84
N GLU A 280 -20.02 13.75 -6.36
CA GLU A 280 -21.22 13.94 -7.20
C GLU A 280 -21.40 15.45 -7.44
N GLY A 281 -21.61 15.82 -8.70
CA GLY A 281 -21.70 17.22 -9.15
C GLY A 281 -22.98 17.92 -8.71
#